data_AF-A0A7I8EUU6-F1
#
_entry.id   AF-A0A7I8EUU6-F1
#
_cell.length_a   1.000
_cell.length_b   1.000
_cell.length_c   1.000
_cell.angle_alpha   90.00
_cell.angle_beta   90.00
_cell.angle_gamma   90.00
#
_symmetry.space_group_name_H-M   'P 1'
#
loop_
_entity.id
_entity.type
_entity.pdbx_description
1 polymer ?
#
loop_
_entity_poly.entity_id
_entity_poly.type
_entity_poly.pdbx_seq_one_letter_code
_entity_poly.pdbx_strand_id
1 'polypeptide(L)'
;MGETKAPDASSSEEWAALPWRKLEQHLYRLQKRIFKASERGDLKTVHKLQKLLMKSRSARLLAVRRVTQDNQGKKTAGIDGVKSVQPTGRLAMVEAIHPKRMSQRKPQPLRRVWIPKPGKTEQRPLGIPVMFDRACQALAKAALEPQWEALFEANSYGFRPGRGVHDAVGAIFINIRLKSKYVLDADIKGCFDNIDHQALLGKLHTYPVVRRLVKGWLKAGVMEALELSPTKAGTPQGGVVSPLLANIALYGMEEALLKAYIGENKAPSALRGAPQLIRYADDFVVLHAQETEVIKAQQIIAMWLQGIGLELKPSKTRLSHTLKEYQGNVGFNFLGFTVRQFPVGKTHTGKGKPSGFKTIITPSKEGVQRHLQELRKIIQKSQSLPQEEIIDQLNPVIHGWALYYRTVVSAKQFATCDHHLVSMLWQKMTRKHPKKGARWVKGKYWRTIEGNTWTYATPEGPEQHVLRWHAIPIQRHTKVKGKASPFDGNLLYWTKRLKDHPLTKTTLGKLLQKQQGKCRWCELLFREEDLIEIDHITPKSEGGGEELSNKCALHRHCHDQRHVKHEEECINDN
;
A
#
# COMPACT_ATOMS: atom_id res chain seq x y z
N MET A 1 18.43 -37.30 -3.35
CA MET A 1 19.39 -36.61 -2.47
C MET A 1 20.47 -36.03 -3.37
N GLY A 2 20.45 -34.70 -3.57
CA GLY A 2 21.45 -34.01 -4.38
C GLY A 2 22.20 -33.06 -3.46
N GLU A 3 23.52 -33.24 -3.39
CA GLU A 3 24.44 -32.47 -2.55
C GLU A 3 24.27 -30.96 -2.77
N THR A 4 23.91 -30.25 -1.70
CA THR A 4 24.03 -28.79 -1.63
C THR A 4 25.51 -28.44 -1.50
N LYS A 5 26.19 -28.22 -2.63
CA LYS A 5 27.53 -27.60 -2.65
C LYS A 5 27.50 -26.30 -1.84
N ALA A 6 28.48 -26.15 -0.96
CA ALA A 6 28.77 -24.90 -0.27
C ALA A 6 28.93 -23.74 -1.29
N PRO A 7 28.54 -22.50 -0.93
CA PRO A 7 28.58 -21.38 -1.86
C PRO A 7 30.01 -21.13 -2.35
N ASP A 8 30.15 -20.98 -3.66
CA ASP A 8 31.38 -20.50 -4.28
C ASP A 8 31.56 -19.01 -3.91
N ALA A 9 32.48 -18.73 -2.98
CA ALA A 9 32.62 -17.42 -2.31
C ALA A 9 32.69 -16.25 -3.32
N SER A 10 33.38 -16.48 -4.45
CA SER A 10 33.54 -15.52 -5.55
C SER A 10 32.23 -14.96 -6.11
N SER A 11 31.18 -15.78 -6.18
CA SER A 11 29.88 -15.38 -6.74
C SER A 11 29.00 -14.57 -5.76
N SER A 12 29.21 -14.80 -4.46
CA SER A 12 28.54 -14.05 -3.40
C SER A 12 29.09 -12.63 -3.35
N GLU A 13 30.42 -12.51 -3.43
CA GLU A 13 31.13 -11.24 -3.60
C GLU A 13 30.68 -10.50 -4.86
N GLU A 14 30.54 -11.18 -6.00
CA GLU A 14 30.10 -10.54 -7.25
C GLU A 14 28.73 -9.87 -7.09
N TRP A 15 27.73 -10.56 -6.51
CA TRP A 15 26.39 -10.00 -6.31
C TRP A 15 26.39 -8.82 -5.32
N ALA A 16 27.15 -8.93 -4.24
CA ALA A 16 27.27 -7.88 -3.24
C ALA A 16 27.98 -6.63 -3.80
N ALA A 17 29.00 -6.82 -4.64
CA ALA A 17 29.80 -5.76 -5.26
C ALA A 17 29.11 -5.06 -6.43
N LEU A 18 27.93 -5.52 -6.87
CA LEU A 18 27.21 -4.89 -7.98
C LEU A 18 26.90 -3.41 -7.68
N PRO A 19 27.04 -2.52 -8.69
CA PRO A 19 26.85 -1.08 -8.49
C PRO A 19 25.36 -0.72 -8.51
N TRP A 20 24.60 -1.17 -7.51
CA TRP A 20 23.13 -1.04 -7.40
C TRP A 20 22.63 0.37 -7.70
N ARG A 21 23.31 1.39 -7.18
CA ARG A 21 23.04 2.80 -7.46
C ARG A 21 22.99 3.12 -8.95
N LYS A 22 24.04 2.72 -9.69
CA LYS A 22 24.14 2.97 -11.14
C LYS A 22 23.06 2.19 -11.90
N LEU A 23 22.77 0.96 -11.46
CA LEU A 23 21.74 0.11 -12.07
C LEU A 23 20.33 0.72 -11.92
N GLU A 24 19.99 1.24 -10.74
CA GLU A 24 18.69 1.88 -10.47
C GLU A 24 18.50 3.19 -11.23
N GLN A 25 19.56 4.01 -11.31
CA GLN A 25 19.55 5.22 -12.12
C GLN A 25 19.33 4.89 -13.60
N HIS A 26 20.00 3.84 -14.11
CA HIS A 26 19.82 3.42 -15.50
C HIS A 26 18.39 2.94 -15.77
N LEU A 27 17.83 2.10 -14.88
CA LEU A 27 16.44 1.66 -14.99
C LEU A 27 15.47 2.85 -14.98
N TYR A 28 15.63 3.77 -14.03
CA TYR A 28 14.75 4.95 -13.91
C TYR A 28 14.79 5.84 -15.15
N ARG A 29 15.97 6.05 -15.76
CA ARG A 29 16.08 6.81 -17.02
C ARG A 29 15.26 6.17 -18.15
N LEU A 30 15.27 4.84 -18.27
CA LEU A 30 14.45 4.14 -19.25
C LEU A 30 12.96 4.26 -18.93
N GLN A 31 12.57 4.06 -17.67
CA GLN A 31 11.17 4.19 -17.23
C GLN A 31 10.61 5.59 -17.48
N LYS A 32 11.36 6.64 -17.17
CA LYS A 32 10.99 8.04 -17.46
C LYS A 32 10.82 8.28 -18.96
N ARG A 33 11.66 7.70 -19.81
CA ARG A 33 11.53 7.80 -21.27
C ARG A 33 10.29 7.07 -21.78
N ILE A 34 9.96 5.90 -21.22
CA ILE A 34 8.73 5.16 -21.54
C ILE A 34 7.51 5.99 -21.16
N PHE A 35 7.48 6.54 -19.95
CA PHE A 35 6.40 7.42 -19.47
C PHE A 35 6.17 8.60 -20.42
N LYS A 36 7.23 9.38 -20.71
CA LYS A 36 7.15 10.53 -21.63
C LYS A 36 6.74 10.16 -23.05
N ALA A 37 7.15 8.99 -23.56
CA ALA A 37 6.73 8.52 -24.88
C ALA A 37 5.24 8.16 -24.88
N SER A 38 4.75 7.54 -23.80
CA SER A 38 3.34 7.20 -23.62
C SER A 38 2.45 8.45 -23.49
N GLU A 39 2.90 9.48 -22.77
CA GLU A 39 2.19 10.77 -22.68
C GLU A 39 1.99 11.42 -24.06
N ARG A 40 2.94 11.24 -24.97
CA ARG A 40 2.86 11.75 -26.35
C ARG A 40 2.08 10.83 -27.31
N GLY A 41 1.59 9.69 -26.85
CA GLY A 41 0.94 8.69 -27.71
C GLY A 41 1.89 7.96 -28.67
N ASP A 42 3.21 8.05 -28.49
CA ASP A 42 4.20 7.43 -29.37
C ASP A 42 4.43 5.95 -28.99
N LEU A 43 3.48 5.10 -29.39
CA LEU A 43 3.50 3.67 -29.08
C LEU A 43 4.72 2.95 -29.67
N LYS A 44 5.23 3.40 -30.83
CA LYS A 44 6.42 2.83 -31.47
C LYS A 44 7.64 3.00 -30.56
N THR A 45 7.86 4.21 -30.04
CA THR A 45 8.95 4.48 -29.11
C THR A 45 8.74 3.79 -27.77
N VAL A 46 7.51 3.74 -27.25
CA VAL A 46 7.19 2.97 -26.03
C VAL A 46 7.63 1.52 -26.19
N HIS A 47 7.23 0.83 -27.26
CA HIS A 47 7.60 -0.57 -27.48
C HIS A 47 9.10 -0.75 -27.68
N LYS A 48 9.79 0.17 -28.38
CA LYS A 48 11.26 0.13 -28.53
C LYS A 48 11.97 0.23 -27.18
N LEU A 49 11.53 1.16 -26.33
CA LEU A 49 12.10 1.37 -24.99
C LEU A 49 11.78 0.22 -24.03
N GLN A 50 10.57 -0.35 -24.08
CA GLN A 50 10.22 -1.53 -23.30
C GLN A 50 11.08 -2.73 -23.68
N LYS A 51 11.30 -2.97 -24.99
CA LYS A 51 12.22 -4.01 -25.47
C LYS A 51 13.65 -3.78 -24.97
N LEU A 52 14.11 -2.53 -24.99
CA LEU A 52 15.44 -2.16 -24.47
C LEU A 52 15.55 -2.41 -22.96
N LEU A 53 14.56 -1.97 -22.18
CA LEU A 53 14.51 -2.18 -20.73
C LEU A 53 14.54 -3.66 -20.38
N MET A 54 13.71 -4.47 -21.04
CA MET A 54 13.62 -5.92 -20.78
C MET A 54 14.93 -6.66 -21.11
N LYS A 55 15.72 -6.19 -22.09
CA LYS A 55 17.04 -6.77 -22.42
C LYS A 55 18.15 -6.30 -21.48
N SER A 56 18.00 -5.11 -20.89
CA SER A 56 19.00 -4.50 -20.02
C SER A 56 19.36 -5.39 -18.84
N ARG A 57 20.66 -5.67 -18.65
CA ARG A 57 21.15 -6.41 -17.48
C ARG A 57 20.77 -5.68 -16.18
N SER A 58 20.79 -4.35 -16.17
CA SER A 58 20.40 -3.54 -14.99
C SER A 58 18.96 -3.81 -14.56
N ALA A 59 18.02 -3.87 -15.51
CA ALA A 59 16.61 -4.15 -15.19
C ALA A 59 16.41 -5.59 -14.70
N ARG A 60 17.11 -6.56 -15.30
CA ARG A 60 17.07 -7.97 -14.90
C ARG A 60 17.63 -8.18 -13.49
N LEU A 61 18.76 -7.57 -13.16
CA LEU A 61 19.36 -7.60 -11.83
C LEU A 61 18.40 -7.06 -10.77
N LEU A 62 17.78 -5.89 -11.02
CA LEU A 62 16.84 -5.29 -10.08
C LEU A 62 15.53 -6.08 -9.94
N ALA A 63 15.05 -6.72 -11.02
CA ALA A 63 13.89 -7.59 -10.95
C ALA A 63 14.15 -8.81 -10.04
N VAL A 64 15.32 -9.44 -10.15
CA VAL A 64 15.71 -10.57 -9.30
C VAL A 64 15.93 -10.12 -7.85
N ARG A 65 16.65 -9.00 -7.63
CA ARG A 65 16.83 -8.42 -6.29
C ARG A 65 15.50 -8.14 -5.60
N ARG A 66 14.56 -7.50 -6.31
CA ARG A 66 13.25 -7.16 -5.76
C ARG A 66 12.51 -8.38 -5.22
N VAL A 67 12.53 -9.48 -5.96
CA VAL A 67 11.82 -10.71 -5.60
C VAL A 67 12.53 -11.51 -4.51
N THR A 68 13.87 -11.53 -4.54
CA THR A 68 14.68 -12.40 -3.67
C THR A 68 15.12 -11.72 -2.38
N GLN A 69 15.19 -10.37 -2.35
CA GLN A 69 15.74 -9.61 -1.23
C GLN A 69 14.82 -8.51 -0.71
N ASP A 70 14.12 -7.76 -1.56
CA ASP A 70 13.40 -6.56 -1.10
C ASP A 70 11.94 -6.85 -0.69
N ASN A 71 11.26 -7.73 -1.41
CA ASN A 71 9.86 -8.05 -1.15
C ASN A 71 9.67 -8.72 0.22
N GLN A 72 8.65 -8.32 0.97
CA GLN A 72 8.32 -8.95 2.27
C GLN A 72 8.00 -10.45 2.13
N GLY A 73 7.37 -10.86 1.02
CA GLY A 73 7.06 -12.26 0.69
C GLY A 73 8.24 -13.07 0.13
N LYS A 74 9.48 -12.58 0.24
CA LYS A 74 10.68 -13.26 -0.33
C LYS A 74 10.93 -14.65 0.21
N LYS A 75 10.43 -14.99 1.40
CA LYS A 75 10.57 -16.32 2.03
C LYS A 75 9.45 -17.30 1.69
N THR A 76 8.45 -16.87 0.93
CA THR A 76 7.27 -17.70 0.62
C THR A 76 7.51 -18.50 -0.66
N ALA A 77 7.55 -19.83 -0.57
CA ALA A 77 7.77 -20.70 -1.73
C ALA A 77 6.57 -20.78 -2.68
N GLY A 78 6.84 -21.01 -3.96
CA GLY A 78 5.84 -21.44 -4.94
C GLY A 78 5.58 -22.94 -4.85
N ILE A 79 5.14 -23.57 -5.95
CA ILE A 79 4.95 -25.03 -6.02
C ILE A 79 6.28 -25.80 -6.03
N ASP A 80 7.37 -25.13 -6.41
CA ASP A 80 8.73 -25.66 -6.49
C ASP A 80 9.44 -25.79 -5.13
N GLY A 81 8.81 -25.33 -4.05
CA GLY A 81 9.39 -25.38 -2.69
C GLY A 81 10.52 -24.38 -2.45
N VAL A 82 10.92 -23.57 -3.43
CA VAL A 82 12.08 -22.67 -3.32
C VAL A 82 11.71 -21.45 -2.47
N LYS A 83 12.22 -21.40 -1.24
CA LYS A 83 11.99 -20.29 -0.27
C LYS A 83 13.05 -19.19 -0.35
N SER A 84 14.24 -19.49 -0.85
CA SER A 84 15.36 -18.55 -0.96
C SER A 84 16.23 -18.93 -2.14
N VAL A 85 16.86 -17.94 -2.77
CA VAL A 85 17.77 -18.13 -3.89
C VAL A 85 19.14 -17.63 -3.47
N GLN A 86 20.14 -18.50 -3.56
CA GLN A 86 21.54 -18.18 -3.27
C GLN A 86 22.12 -17.21 -4.32
N PRO A 87 23.19 -16.45 -4.01
CA PRO A 87 23.78 -15.48 -4.94
C PRO A 87 24.09 -16.03 -6.35
N THR A 88 24.74 -17.20 -6.46
CA THR A 88 24.95 -17.93 -7.73
C THR A 88 23.65 -18.11 -8.50
N GLY A 89 22.61 -18.62 -7.82
CA GLY A 89 21.28 -18.83 -8.37
C GLY A 89 20.61 -17.53 -8.81
N ARG A 90 20.90 -16.40 -8.16
CA ARG A 90 20.38 -15.08 -8.58
C ARG A 90 21.01 -14.65 -9.89
N LEU A 91 22.32 -14.74 -10.05
CA LEU A 91 23.01 -14.40 -11.30
C LEU A 91 22.58 -15.32 -12.46
N ALA A 92 22.46 -16.63 -12.21
CA ALA A 92 21.91 -17.56 -13.18
C ALA A 92 20.46 -17.20 -13.57
N MET A 93 19.64 -16.80 -12.59
CA MET A 93 18.27 -16.35 -12.83
C MET A 93 18.23 -15.07 -13.69
N VAL A 94 19.13 -14.11 -13.45
CA VAL A 94 19.26 -12.87 -14.25
C VAL A 94 19.45 -13.19 -15.72
N GLU A 95 20.30 -14.17 -16.04
CA GLU A 95 20.50 -14.59 -17.42
C GLU A 95 19.32 -15.40 -17.96
N ALA A 96 18.67 -16.21 -17.13
CA ALA A 96 17.50 -17.00 -17.52
C ALA A 96 16.24 -16.14 -17.80
N ILE A 97 16.05 -15.01 -17.11
CA ILE A 97 14.93 -14.09 -17.36
C ILE A 97 15.12 -13.17 -18.57
N HIS A 98 16.22 -13.32 -19.32
CA HIS A 98 16.42 -12.57 -20.56
C HIS A 98 15.30 -12.89 -21.58
N PRO A 99 14.76 -11.91 -22.33
CA PRO A 99 13.63 -12.11 -23.25
C PRO A 99 13.76 -13.25 -24.26
N LYS A 100 15.00 -13.53 -24.72
CA LYS A 100 15.29 -14.64 -25.64
C LYS A 100 15.09 -16.02 -24.99
N ARG A 101 15.35 -16.15 -23.68
CA ARG A 101 15.28 -17.42 -22.94
C ARG A 101 13.93 -17.57 -22.23
N MET A 102 13.43 -16.51 -21.60
CA MET A 102 12.15 -16.54 -20.88
C MET A 102 10.97 -16.92 -21.78
N SER A 103 11.02 -16.56 -23.07
CA SER A 103 9.94 -16.87 -24.02
C SER A 103 9.83 -18.34 -24.40
N GLN A 104 10.87 -19.13 -24.10
CA GLN A 104 10.93 -20.58 -24.34
C GLN A 104 10.37 -21.39 -23.15
N ARG A 105 10.19 -20.74 -21.99
CA ARG A 105 9.70 -21.41 -20.77
C ARG A 105 8.21 -21.16 -20.59
N LYS A 106 7.45 -22.23 -20.36
CA LYS A 106 6.05 -22.11 -19.93
C LYS A 106 6.01 -21.74 -18.44
N PRO A 107 5.18 -20.75 -18.05
CA PRO A 107 4.98 -20.45 -16.64
C PRO A 107 4.46 -21.66 -15.86
N GLN A 108 4.85 -21.75 -14.59
CA GLN A 108 4.39 -22.82 -13.72
C GLN A 108 3.06 -22.47 -13.04
N PRO A 109 2.24 -23.48 -12.68
CA PRO A 109 1.04 -23.26 -11.88
C PRO A 109 1.34 -22.55 -10.56
N LEU A 110 0.37 -21.76 -10.09
CA LEU A 110 0.50 -21.05 -8.82
C LEU A 110 0.17 -21.96 -7.65
N ARG A 111 0.83 -21.78 -6.50
CA ARG A 111 0.45 -22.49 -5.26
C ARG A 111 -0.71 -21.77 -4.58
N ARG A 112 -1.83 -22.45 -4.32
CA ARG A 112 -2.95 -21.88 -3.55
C ARG A 112 -2.59 -21.74 -2.07
N VAL A 113 -2.92 -20.60 -1.49
CA VAL A 113 -2.94 -20.34 -0.04
C VAL A 113 -4.20 -19.58 0.31
N TRP A 114 -4.87 -19.96 1.40
CA TRP A 114 -6.06 -19.29 1.88
C TRP A 114 -5.72 -18.28 2.98
N ILE A 115 -6.20 -17.05 2.82
CA ILE A 115 -6.02 -15.98 3.81
C ILE A 115 -7.40 -15.62 4.38
N PRO A 116 -7.63 -15.72 5.70
CA PRO A 116 -8.90 -15.33 6.29
C PRO A 116 -9.17 -13.84 6.07
N LYS A 117 -10.40 -13.49 5.69
CA LYS A 117 -10.78 -12.07 5.62
C LYS A 117 -10.91 -11.51 7.04
N PRO A 118 -10.33 -10.33 7.33
CA PRO A 118 -10.43 -9.74 8.66
C PRO A 118 -11.89 -9.59 9.12
N GLY A 119 -12.26 -10.26 10.22
CA GLY A 119 -13.59 -10.19 10.82
C GLY A 119 -14.70 -10.90 10.04
N LYS A 120 -14.38 -11.80 9.12
CA LYS A 120 -15.35 -12.63 8.38
C LYS A 120 -14.91 -14.09 8.36
N THR A 121 -15.88 -15.00 8.20
CA THR A 121 -15.63 -16.44 8.00
C THR A 121 -15.08 -16.76 6.61
N GLU A 122 -15.42 -15.93 5.62
CA GLU A 122 -14.92 -16.03 4.25
C GLU A 122 -13.38 -15.92 4.17
N GLN A 123 -12.77 -16.74 3.32
CA GLN A 123 -11.34 -16.67 3.02
C GLN A 123 -11.10 -16.01 1.65
N ARG A 124 -9.88 -15.50 1.43
CA ARG A 124 -9.38 -15.02 0.13
C ARG A 124 -8.37 -16.02 -0.40
N PRO A 125 -8.54 -16.49 -1.64
CA PRO A 125 -7.49 -17.25 -2.27
C PRO A 125 -6.29 -16.35 -2.62
N LEU A 126 -5.08 -16.87 -2.42
CA LEU A 126 -3.83 -16.30 -2.91
C LEU A 126 -3.12 -17.36 -3.76
N GLY A 127 -2.80 -17.01 -5.00
CA GLY A 127 -1.93 -17.77 -5.89
C GLY A 127 -0.50 -17.26 -5.79
N ILE A 128 0.41 -18.14 -5.36
CA ILE A 128 1.81 -17.81 -5.12
C ILE A 128 2.66 -18.38 -6.26
N PRO A 129 3.23 -17.56 -7.16
CA PRO A 129 4.09 -18.04 -8.24
C PRO A 129 5.45 -18.52 -7.71
N VAL A 130 6.15 -19.32 -8.52
CA VAL A 130 7.57 -19.67 -8.29
C VAL A 130 8.49 -18.45 -8.44
N MET A 131 9.68 -18.50 -7.86
CA MET A 131 10.60 -17.34 -7.82
C MET A 131 10.99 -16.86 -9.22
N PHE A 132 11.21 -17.79 -10.15
CA PHE A 132 11.52 -17.46 -11.54
C PHE A 132 10.40 -16.65 -12.20
N ASP A 133 9.14 -17.07 -12.05
CA ASP A 133 7.99 -16.37 -12.63
C ASP A 133 7.77 -15.02 -11.95
N ARG A 134 7.98 -14.91 -10.64
CA ARG A 134 7.97 -13.60 -9.95
C ARG A 134 9.01 -12.65 -10.51
N ALA A 135 10.23 -13.12 -10.79
CA ALA A 135 11.29 -12.30 -11.37
C ALA A 135 10.92 -11.84 -12.80
N CYS A 136 10.36 -12.74 -13.63
CA CYS A 136 9.84 -12.38 -14.95
C CYS A 136 8.69 -11.36 -14.86
N GLN A 137 7.77 -11.54 -13.91
CA GLN A 137 6.67 -10.60 -13.65
C GLN A 137 7.17 -9.25 -13.16
N ALA A 138 8.18 -9.21 -12.29
CA ALA A 138 8.81 -7.98 -11.82
C ALA A 138 9.47 -7.21 -12.97
N LEU A 139 10.17 -7.92 -13.86
CA LEU A 139 10.77 -7.34 -15.06
C LEU A 139 9.72 -6.78 -16.02
N ALA A 140 8.65 -7.54 -16.29
CA ALA A 140 7.54 -7.07 -17.13
C ALA A 140 6.80 -5.89 -16.50
N LYS A 141 6.55 -5.91 -15.18
CA LYS A 141 5.98 -4.78 -14.44
C LYS A 141 6.83 -3.53 -14.61
N ALA A 142 8.16 -3.63 -14.46
CA ALA A 142 9.07 -2.50 -14.62
C ALA A 142 9.02 -1.87 -16.03
N ALA A 143 8.67 -2.64 -17.06
CA ALA A 143 8.48 -2.17 -18.43
C ALA A 143 7.08 -1.58 -18.69
N LEU A 144 6.03 -2.19 -18.14
CA LEU A 144 4.63 -1.83 -18.39
C LEU A 144 4.15 -0.66 -17.51
N GLU A 145 4.53 -0.63 -16.24
CA GLU A 145 4.03 0.34 -15.26
C GLU A 145 4.23 1.81 -15.68
N PRO A 146 5.39 2.24 -16.23
CA PRO A 146 5.56 3.63 -16.65
C PRO A 146 4.68 4.02 -17.85
N GLN A 147 4.37 3.08 -18.76
CA GLN A 147 3.43 3.33 -19.86
C GLN A 147 2.03 3.57 -19.30
N TRP A 148 1.57 2.66 -18.44
CA TRP A 148 0.22 2.69 -17.92
C TRP A 148 -0.02 3.83 -16.93
N GLU A 149 0.98 4.19 -16.13
CA GLU A 149 0.89 5.36 -15.25
C GLU A 149 0.69 6.68 -16.01
N ALA A 150 1.18 6.80 -17.24
CA ALA A 150 0.91 7.97 -18.09
C ALA A 150 -0.54 8.01 -18.60
N LEU A 151 -1.19 6.85 -18.71
CA LEU A 151 -2.55 6.71 -19.24
C LEU A 151 -3.61 6.80 -18.14
N PHE A 152 -3.35 6.17 -17.00
CA PHE A 152 -4.33 5.98 -15.93
C PHE A 152 -5.01 7.28 -15.48
N GLU A 153 -6.29 7.12 -15.12
CA GLU A 153 -7.13 8.24 -14.73
C GLU A 153 -6.69 8.83 -13.38
N ALA A 154 -6.97 10.12 -13.17
CA ALA A 154 -6.50 10.84 -11.99
C ALA A 154 -7.18 10.38 -10.69
N ASN A 155 -8.40 9.83 -10.78
CA ASN A 155 -9.19 9.38 -9.63
C ASN A 155 -9.14 7.87 -9.39
N SER A 156 -8.13 7.19 -9.95
CA SER A 156 -7.74 5.83 -9.58
C SER A 156 -6.50 5.84 -8.69
N TYR A 157 -6.57 5.18 -7.53
CA TYR A 157 -5.52 5.24 -6.49
C TYR A 157 -4.90 3.89 -6.14
N GLY A 158 -5.71 2.83 -5.98
CA GLY A 158 -5.23 1.55 -5.46
C GLY A 158 -4.17 0.90 -6.34
N PHE A 159 -3.13 0.34 -5.70
CA PHE A 159 -2.00 -0.35 -6.36
C PHE A 159 -1.21 0.48 -7.38
N ARG A 160 -1.19 1.81 -7.22
CA ARG A 160 -0.42 2.70 -8.08
C ARG A 160 0.73 3.35 -7.31
N PRO A 161 1.91 3.51 -7.93
CA PRO A 161 3.05 4.13 -7.27
C PRO A 161 2.72 5.61 -6.96
N GLY A 162 2.97 6.02 -5.71
CA GLY A 162 2.75 7.40 -5.30
C GLY A 162 1.32 7.78 -4.95
N ARG A 163 0.40 6.80 -4.87
CA ARG A 163 -1.03 7.00 -4.66
C ARG A 163 -1.55 6.04 -3.61
N GLY A 164 -2.22 6.57 -2.58
CA GLY A 164 -2.70 5.78 -1.44
C GLY A 164 -4.17 5.99 -1.10
N VAL A 165 -4.61 5.32 -0.04
CA VAL A 165 -5.97 5.45 0.51
C VAL A 165 -6.28 6.90 0.87
N HIS A 166 -5.32 7.61 1.47
CA HIS A 166 -5.50 9.00 1.89
C HIS A 166 -5.75 9.94 0.71
N ASP A 167 -5.21 9.64 -0.48
CA ASP A 167 -5.52 10.41 -1.69
C ASP A 167 -6.96 10.22 -2.14
N ALA A 168 -7.48 8.99 -2.08
CA ALA A 168 -8.87 8.68 -2.41
C ALA A 168 -9.85 9.38 -1.43
N VAL A 169 -9.56 9.32 -0.13
CA VAL A 169 -10.33 10.04 0.91
C VAL A 169 -10.25 11.56 0.68
N GLY A 170 -9.07 12.07 0.34
CA GLY A 170 -8.90 13.48 -0.03
C GLY A 170 -9.71 13.88 -1.26
N ALA A 171 -9.81 13.00 -2.26
CA ALA A 171 -10.63 13.19 -3.47
C ALA A 171 -12.12 13.32 -3.13
N ILE A 172 -12.61 12.45 -2.23
CA ILE A 172 -13.99 12.46 -1.73
C ILE A 172 -14.25 13.77 -0.99
N PHE A 173 -13.36 14.15 -0.06
CA PHE A 173 -13.50 15.38 0.71
C PHE A 173 -13.60 16.61 -0.19
N ILE A 174 -12.70 16.75 -1.17
CA ILE A 174 -12.72 17.86 -2.13
C ILE A 174 -14.05 17.92 -2.89
N ASN A 175 -14.61 16.76 -3.24
CA ASN A 175 -15.85 16.64 -3.99
C ASN A 175 -17.10 17.05 -3.21
N ILE A 176 -17.15 16.76 -1.92
CA ILE A 176 -18.37 16.96 -1.11
C ILE A 176 -18.29 18.19 -0.20
N ARG A 177 -17.10 18.77 0.04
CA ARG A 177 -16.96 19.86 1.04
C ARG A 177 -17.86 21.09 0.80
N LEU A 178 -18.27 21.34 -0.45
CA LEU A 178 -19.08 22.50 -0.84
C LEU A 178 -20.55 22.18 -1.10
N LYS A 179 -20.90 20.93 -1.41
CA LYS A 179 -22.29 20.50 -1.71
C LYS A 179 -22.52 19.09 -1.20
N SER A 180 -23.73 18.82 -0.69
CA SER A 180 -24.15 17.45 -0.42
C SER A 180 -24.34 16.66 -1.72
N LYS A 181 -24.14 15.35 -1.66
CA LYS A 181 -24.22 14.47 -2.81
C LYS A 181 -24.89 13.15 -2.44
N TYR A 182 -25.57 12.57 -3.42
CA TYR A 182 -25.86 11.14 -3.47
C TYR A 182 -24.59 10.38 -3.82
N VAL A 183 -24.47 9.18 -3.25
CA VAL A 183 -23.28 8.34 -3.32
C VAL A 183 -23.68 6.92 -3.63
N LEU A 184 -23.18 6.41 -4.75
CA LEU A 184 -23.10 4.97 -4.98
C LEU A 184 -21.81 4.47 -4.32
N ASP A 185 -21.94 3.62 -3.32
CA ASP A 185 -20.86 2.82 -2.75
C ASP A 185 -20.90 1.45 -3.44
N ALA A 186 -19.88 1.12 -4.24
CA ALA A 186 -19.89 -0.05 -5.12
C ALA A 186 -18.60 -0.89 -5.03
N ASP A 187 -18.78 -2.20 -5.08
CA ASP A 187 -17.71 -3.21 -5.02
C ASP A 187 -17.88 -4.16 -6.21
N ILE A 188 -16.77 -4.57 -6.82
CA ILE A 188 -16.77 -5.49 -7.96
C ILE A 188 -16.72 -6.94 -7.46
N LYS A 189 -17.63 -7.79 -7.96
CA LYS A 189 -17.69 -9.21 -7.58
C LYS A 189 -16.49 -9.96 -8.12
N GLY A 190 -15.61 -10.41 -7.22
CA GLY A 190 -14.47 -11.27 -7.57
C GLY A 190 -13.54 -10.60 -8.60
N CYS A 191 -13.18 -9.33 -8.38
CA CYS A 191 -12.45 -8.53 -9.36
C CYS A 191 -11.19 -9.21 -9.90
N PHE A 192 -10.39 -9.87 -9.04
CA PHE A 192 -9.20 -10.58 -9.49
C PHE A 192 -9.52 -11.94 -10.11
N ASP A 193 -10.64 -12.56 -9.76
CA ASP A 193 -10.96 -13.94 -10.18
C ASP A 193 -11.71 -14.00 -11.52
N ASN A 194 -12.41 -12.91 -11.90
CA ASN A 194 -13.36 -12.92 -13.01
C ASN A 194 -12.93 -12.13 -14.26
N ILE A 195 -11.82 -11.38 -14.22
CA ILE A 195 -11.35 -10.59 -15.38
C ILE A 195 -11.19 -11.47 -16.62
N ASP A 196 -11.86 -11.11 -17.73
CA ASP A 196 -11.71 -11.82 -18.99
C ASP A 196 -10.29 -11.67 -19.56
N HIS A 197 -9.68 -12.80 -19.91
CA HIS A 197 -8.30 -12.82 -20.39
C HIS A 197 -8.14 -12.15 -21.74
N GLN A 198 -9.11 -12.30 -22.66
CA GLN A 198 -9.00 -11.73 -24.00
C GLN A 198 -9.19 -10.22 -23.98
N ALA A 199 -10.17 -9.72 -23.21
CA ALA A 199 -10.42 -8.31 -22.99
C ALA A 199 -9.20 -7.62 -22.37
N LEU A 200 -8.61 -8.22 -21.32
CA LEU A 200 -7.38 -7.71 -20.70
C LEU A 200 -6.19 -7.71 -21.68
N LEU A 201 -5.97 -8.81 -22.40
CA LEU A 201 -4.89 -8.88 -23.39
C LEU A 201 -5.12 -7.88 -24.53
N GLY A 202 -6.37 -7.67 -24.96
CA GLY A 202 -6.78 -6.65 -25.92
C GLY A 202 -6.37 -5.26 -25.48
N LYS A 203 -6.74 -4.89 -24.24
CA LYS A 203 -6.39 -3.60 -23.62
C LYS A 203 -4.89 -3.40 -23.41
N LEU A 204 -4.10 -4.47 -23.23
CA LEU A 204 -2.70 -4.33 -22.85
C LEU A 204 -1.84 -3.56 -23.87
N HIS A 205 -2.24 -3.53 -25.15
CA HIS A 205 -1.57 -2.80 -26.25
C HIS A 205 -0.03 -2.88 -26.22
N THR A 206 0.50 -4.07 -25.90
CA THR A 206 1.94 -4.34 -25.78
C THR A 206 2.46 -5.18 -26.94
N TYR A 207 3.78 -5.31 -27.04
CA TYR A 207 4.43 -6.09 -28.09
C TYR A 207 4.36 -7.62 -27.82
N PRO A 208 4.52 -8.46 -28.86
CA PRO A 208 4.13 -9.88 -28.80
C PRO A 208 4.75 -10.71 -27.67
N VAL A 209 6.01 -10.46 -27.30
CA VAL A 209 6.71 -11.25 -26.26
C VAL A 209 6.05 -11.06 -24.90
N VAL A 210 5.79 -9.81 -24.49
CA VAL A 210 5.16 -9.52 -23.19
C VAL A 210 3.70 -9.98 -23.21
N ARG A 211 2.99 -9.80 -24.33
CA ARG A 211 1.61 -10.32 -24.48
C ARG A 211 1.56 -11.83 -24.27
N ARG A 212 2.49 -12.60 -24.85
CA ARG A 212 2.58 -14.06 -24.66
C ARG A 212 2.88 -14.45 -23.22
N LEU A 213 3.78 -13.73 -22.55
CA LEU A 213 4.09 -14.00 -21.14
C LEU A 213 2.89 -13.74 -20.23
N VAL A 214 2.23 -12.59 -20.39
CA VAL A 214 1.01 -12.28 -19.63
C VAL A 214 -0.07 -13.32 -19.88
N LYS A 215 -0.30 -13.71 -21.15
CA LYS A 215 -1.23 -14.80 -21.50
C LYS A 215 -0.84 -16.11 -20.81
N GLY A 216 0.46 -16.43 -20.77
CA GLY A 216 0.97 -17.62 -20.10
C GLY A 216 0.68 -17.59 -18.59
N TRP A 217 0.94 -16.48 -17.91
CA TRP A 217 0.67 -16.33 -16.47
C TRP A 217 -0.82 -16.42 -16.15
N LEU A 218 -1.68 -15.81 -16.98
CA LEU A 218 -3.13 -15.86 -16.79
C LEU A 218 -3.67 -17.29 -16.94
N LYS A 219 -3.05 -18.12 -17.78
CA LYS A 219 -3.47 -19.50 -18.07
C LYS A 219 -2.68 -20.58 -17.34
N ALA A 220 -1.76 -20.21 -16.44
CA ALA A 220 -0.85 -21.14 -15.79
C ALA A 220 -1.55 -22.15 -14.87
N GLY A 221 -2.80 -21.90 -14.47
CA GLY A 221 -3.53 -22.74 -13.52
C GLY A 221 -3.08 -22.52 -12.08
N VAL A 222 -3.80 -23.17 -11.15
CA VAL A 222 -3.48 -23.16 -9.72
C VAL A 222 -3.40 -24.59 -9.22
N MET A 223 -2.36 -24.89 -8.45
CA MET A 223 -2.15 -26.14 -7.75
C MET A 223 -2.65 -26.01 -6.30
N GLU A 224 -3.55 -26.90 -5.90
CA GLU A 224 -4.09 -27.00 -4.55
C GLU A 224 -4.15 -28.48 -4.14
N ALA A 225 -3.56 -28.85 -3.01
CA ALA A 225 -3.52 -30.23 -2.54
C ALA A 225 -3.07 -31.27 -3.60
N LEU A 226 -2.09 -30.90 -4.45
CA LEU A 226 -1.58 -31.68 -5.59
C LEU A 226 -2.53 -31.83 -6.78
N GLU A 227 -3.68 -31.16 -6.76
CA GLU A 227 -4.60 -31.07 -7.88
C GLU A 227 -4.40 -29.78 -8.67
N LEU A 228 -4.22 -29.93 -9.99
CA LEU A 228 -4.07 -28.81 -10.91
C LEU A 228 -5.44 -28.38 -11.45
N SER A 229 -5.85 -27.16 -11.12
CA SER A 229 -7.06 -26.53 -11.66
C SER A 229 -6.72 -25.49 -12.73
N PRO A 230 -7.32 -25.56 -13.94
CA PRO A 230 -7.09 -24.57 -14.98
C PRO A 230 -7.73 -23.21 -14.63
N THR A 231 -7.06 -22.12 -14.99
CA THR A 231 -7.59 -20.75 -14.83
C THR A 231 -8.29 -20.30 -16.11
N LYS A 232 -9.63 -20.21 -16.07
CA LYS A 232 -10.45 -19.77 -17.22
C LYS A 232 -10.62 -18.26 -17.31
N ALA A 233 -10.58 -17.57 -16.16
CA ALA A 233 -10.70 -16.13 -16.02
C ALA A 233 -9.83 -15.65 -14.86
N GLY A 234 -9.72 -14.33 -14.71
CA GLY A 234 -9.03 -13.68 -13.63
C GLY A 234 -7.53 -13.50 -13.83
N THR A 235 -6.95 -12.70 -12.96
CA THR A 235 -5.51 -12.50 -12.78
C THR A 235 -5.15 -13.06 -11.40
N PRO A 236 -4.15 -13.96 -11.30
CA PRO A 236 -3.83 -14.62 -10.04
C PRO A 236 -3.50 -13.61 -8.93
N GLN A 237 -4.29 -13.59 -7.87
CA GLN A 237 -4.04 -12.76 -6.70
C GLN A 237 -2.75 -13.24 -6.02
N GLY A 238 -1.71 -12.40 -5.96
CA GLY A 238 -0.39 -12.77 -5.41
C GLY A 238 0.76 -12.79 -6.43
N GLY A 239 0.46 -12.68 -7.73
CA GLY A 239 1.46 -12.34 -8.73
C GLY A 239 1.97 -10.90 -8.59
N VAL A 240 3.24 -10.67 -8.92
CA VAL A 240 3.89 -9.35 -8.82
C VAL A 240 3.27 -8.35 -9.80
N VAL A 241 2.88 -8.82 -10.99
CA VAL A 241 2.28 -7.99 -12.05
C VAL A 241 0.76 -7.88 -11.93
N SER A 242 0.12 -8.76 -11.17
CA SER A 242 -1.35 -8.89 -11.08
C SER A 242 -2.07 -7.60 -10.68
N PRO A 243 -1.61 -6.80 -9.70
CA PRO A 243 -2.27 -5.54 -9.36
C PRO A 243 -2.25 -4.52 -10.52
N LEU A 244 -1.16 -4.48 -11.28
CA LEU A 244 -1.05 -3.63 -12.48
C LEU A 244 -2.04 -4.10 -13.55
N LEU A 245 -2.12 -5.42 -13.80
CA LEU A 245 -3.07 -5.98 -14.77
C LEU A 245 -4.53 -5.71 -14.41
N ALA A 246 -4.90 -5.80 -13.13
CA ALA A 246 -6.24 -5.45 -12.66
C ALA A 246 -6.54 -3.96 -12.90
N ASN A 247 -5.57 -3.07 -12.64
CA ASN A 247 -5.75 -1.64 -12.95
C ASN A 247 -5.86 -1.38 -14.46
N ILE A 248 -5.15 -2.12 -15.31
CA ILE A 248 -5.28 -2.06 -16.77
C ILE A 248 -6.67 -2.53 -17.21
N ALA A 249 -7.18 -3.62 -16.63
CA ALA A 249 -8.52 -4.11 -16.92
C ALA A 249 -9.59 -3.05 -16.62
N LEU A 250 -9.45 -2.37 -15.48
CA LEU A 250 -10.37 -1.33 -15.00
C LEU A 250 -10.07 0.08 -15.55
N TYR A 251 -9.04 0.26 -16.37
CA TYR A 251 -8.76 1.54 -17.01
C TYR A 251 -9.81 1.85 -18.09
N GLY A 252 -10.22 3.11 -18.14
CA GLY A 252 -11.23 3.63 -19.07
C GLY A 252 -12.64 3.65 -18.49
N MET A 253 -12.80 3.29 -17.22
CA MET A 253 -14.08 3.27 -16.52
C MET A 253 -14.58 4.69 -16.23
N GLU A 254 -13.71 5.57 -15.75
CA GLU A 254 -14.03 6.99 -15.53
C GLU A 254 -14.24 7.68 -16.88
N GLU A 255 -13.40 7.38 -17.87
CA GLU A 255 -13.52 7.95 -19.21
C GLU A 255 -14.81 7.53 -19.93
N ALA A 256 -15.21 6.25 -19.83
CA ALA A 256 -16.47 5.78 -20.41
C ALA A 256 -17.68 6.46 -19.77
N LEU A 257 -17.67 6.62 -18.44
CA LEU A 257 -18.70 7.35 -17.73
C LEU A 257 -18.77 8.81 -18.20
N LEU A 258 -17.63 9.50 -18.27
CA LEU A 258 -17.60 10.88 -18.76
C LEU A 258 -18.10 10.97 -20.20
N LYS A 259 -17.63 10.11 -21.10
CA LYS A 259 -18.05 10.11 -22.51
C LYS A 259 -19.56 9.91 -22.66
N ALA A 260 -20.18 9.06 -21.85
CA ALA A 260 -21.63 8.84 -21.87
C ALA A 260 -22.44 10.07 -21.40
N TYR A 261 -21.83 10.97 -20.64
CA TYR A 261 -22.47 12.15 -20.07
C TYR A 261 -22.25 13.43 -20.88
N ILE A 262 -21.02 13.66 -21.32
CA ILE A 262 -20.61 14.91 -21.97
C ILE A 262 -20.32 14.75 -23.47
N GLY A 263 -20.34 13.53 -24.00
CA GLY A 263 -19.97 13.26 -25.39
C GLY A 263 -18.55 13.72 -25.68
N GLU A 264 -18.38 14.47 -26.77
CA GLU A 264 -17.11 15.12 -27.12
C GLU A 264 -16.92 16.50 -26.45
N ASN A 265 -17.97 17.03 -25.79
CA ASN A 265 -17.93 18.34 -25.17
C ASN A 265 -17.13 18.33 -23.86
N LYS A 266 -15.84 18.65 -23.96
CA LYS A 266 -14.93 18.76 -22.80
C LYS A 266 -14.98 20.12 -22.10
N ALA A 267 -16.03 20.93 -22.32
CA ALA A 267 -16.17 22.21 -21.64
C ALA A 267 -16.17 22.03 -20.11
N PRO A 268 -15.52 22.91 -19.34
CA PRO A 268 -15.47 22.83 -17.89
C PRO A 268 -16.84 22.80 -17.21
N SER A 269 -17.86 23.40 -17.83
CA SER A 269 -19.26 23.38 -17.36
C SER A 269 -19.87 21.99 -17.45
N ALA A 270 -19.67 21.29 -18.57
CA ALA A 270 -20.15 19.93 -18.79
C ALA A 270 -19.51 18.94 -17.80
N LEU A 271 -18.20 19.09 -17.55
CA LEU A 271 -17.47 18.30 -16.55
C LEU A 271 -17.97 18.52 -15.11
N ARG A 272 -18.47 19.72 -14.77
CA ARG A 272 -19.06 19.99 -13.44
C ARG A 272 -20.40 19.30 -13.23
N GLY A 273 -21.13 19.02 -14.30
CA GLY A 273 -22.42 18.31 -14.28
C GLY A 273 -22.28 16.79 -14.33
N ALA A 274 -21.10 16.25 -14.64
CA ALA A 274 -20.91 14.80 -14.73
C ALA A 274 -20.68 14.16 -13.34
N PRO A 275 -21.19 12.93 -13.11
CA PRO A 275 -20.88 12.14 -11.92
C PRO A 275 -19.38 11.94 -11.74
N GLN A 276 -18.93 11.97 -10.49
CA GLN A 276 -17.50 11.88 -10.15
C GLN A 276 -17.20 10.48 -9.61
N LEU A 277 -16.38 9.72 -10.35
CA LEU A 277 -15.94 8.38 -9.97
C LEU A 277 -14.61 8.45 -9.22
N ILE A 278 -14.53 7.82 -8.05
CA ILE A 278 -13.31 7.70 -7.24
C ILE A 278 -13.09 6.22 -6.94
N ARG A 279 -11.97 5.67 -7.43
CA ARG A 279 -11.68 4.22 -7.36
C ARG A 279 -10.41 3.91 -6.58
N TYR A 280 -10.50 2.91 -5.72
CA TYR A 280 -9.37 2.27 -5.06
C TYR A 280 -9.40 0.77 -5.33
N ALA A 281 -8.60 0.33 -6.31
CA ALA A 281 -8.63 -1.03 -6.80
C ALA A 281 -10.05 -1.43 -7.28
N ASP A 282 -10.68 -2.40 -6.64
CA ASP A 282 -12.02 -2.96 -6.92
C ASP A 282 -13.16 -2.24 -6.18
N ASP A 283 -12.84 -1.40 -5.20
CA ASP A 283 -13.77 -0.59 -4.41
C ASP A 283 -13.85 0.82 -5.02
N PHE A 284 -15.05 1.34 -5.26
CA PHE A 284 -15.22 2.69 -5.82
C PHE A 284 -16.51 3.35 -5.39
N VAL A 285 -16.50 4.68 -5.44
CA VAL A 285 -17.68 5.51 -5.19
C VAL A 285 -18.00 6.41 -6.38
N VAL A 286 -19.28 6.61 -6.63
CA VAL A 286 -19.77 7.59 -7.62
C VAL A 286 -20.57 8.66 -6.90
N LEU A 287 -20.18 9.92 -7.10
CA LEU A 287 -20.73 11.08 -6.40
C LEU A 287 -21.43 12.02 -7.36
N HIS A 288 -22.71 12.33 -7.10
CA HIS A 288 -23.45 13.34 -7.84
C HIS A 288 -24.49 14.07 -6.98
N ALA A 289 -24.92 15.27 -7.39
CA ALA A 289 -25.90 16.06 -6.63
C ALA A 289 -27.33 15.52 -6.72
N GLN A 290 -27.65 14.83 -7.81
CA GLN A 290 -28.95 14.23 -8.09
C GLN A 290 -28.86 12.70 -8.07
N GLU A 291 -29.87 12.07 -7.49
CA GLU A 291 -29.99 10.61 -7.34
C GLU A 291 -30.11 9.89 -8.69
N THR A 292 -30.95 10.41 -9.57
CA THR A 292 -31.20 9.89 -10.93
C THR A 292 -29.90 9.69 -11.71
N GLU A 293 -28.97 10.63 -11.58
CA GLU A 293 -27.67 10.55 -12.23
C GLU A 293 -26.72 9.54 -11.61
N VAL A 294 -26.84 9.27 -10.31
CA VAL A 294 -26.07 8.19 -9.67
C VAL A 294 -26.56 6.83 -10.15
N ILE A 295 -27.88 6.65 -10.28
CA ILE A 295 -28.50 5.42 -10.79
C ILE A 295 -28.13 5.22 -12.26
N LYS A 296 -28.19 6.27 -13.09
CA LYS A 296 -27.76 6.21 -14.49
C LYS A 296 -26.27 5.87 -14.61
N ALA A 297 -25.42 6.49 -13.79
CA ALA A 297 -23.99 6.15 -13.75
C ALA A 297 -23.75 4.68 -13.36
N GLN A 298 -24.50 4.14 -12.40
CA GLN A 298 -24.44 2.73 -12.02
C GLN A 298 -24.72 1.81 -13.22
N GLN A 299 -25.75 2.11 -14.02
CA GLN A 299 -26.11 1.33 -15.20
C GLN A 299 -25.02 1.37 -16.28
N ILE A 300 -24.49 2.56 -16.58
CA ILE A 300 -23.39 2.75 -17.55
C ILE A 300 -22.16 1.96 -17.11
N ILE A 301 -21.80 2.05 -15.83
CA ILE A 301 -20.67 1.32 -15.26
C ILE A 301 -20.89 -0.19 -15.31
N ALA A 302 -22.08 -0.67 -14.97
CA ALA A 302 -22.41 -2.09 -15.03
C ALA A 302 -22.27 -2.64 -16.45
N MET A 303 -22.80 -1.93 -17.45
CA MET A 303 -22.67 -2.30 -18.86
C MET A 303 -21.21 -2.28 -19.32
N TRP A 304 -20.41 -1.31 -18.87
CA TRP A 304 -18.98 -1.26 -19.17
C TRP A 304 -18.20 -2.42 -18.56
N LEU A 305 -18.51 -2.80 -17.31
CA LEU A 305 -17.85 -3.91 -16.61
C LEU A 305 -18.09 -5.26 -17.31
N GLN A 306 -19.27 -5.47 -17.89
CA GLN A 306 -19.58 -6.68 -18.66
C GLN A 306 -18.59 -6.90 -19.81
N GLY A 307 -18.14 -5.83 -20.48
CA GLY A 307 -17.13 -5.91 -21.53
C GLY A 307 -15.76 -6.40 -21.08
N ILE A 308 -15.51 -6.42 -19.76
CA ILE A 308 -14.29 -6.94 -19.12
C ILE A 308 -14.55 -8.29 -18.41
N GLY A 309 -15.77 -8.82 -18.48
CA GLY A 309 -16.18 -10.03 -17.77
C GLY A 309 -16.43 -9.80 -16.27
N LEU A 310 -16.69 -8.55 -15.86
CA LEU A 310 -16.88 -8.17 -14.47
C LEU A 310 -18.33 -7.72 -14.21
N GLU A 311 -18.74 -7.82 -12.94
CA GLU A 311 -20.06 -7.45 -12.48
C GLU A 311 -19.98 -6.69 -11.16
N LEU A 312 -20.92 -5.79 -10.94
CA LEU A 312 -21.15 -5.19 -9.63
C LEU A 312 -21.61 -6.24 -8.64
N LYS A 313 -21.19 -6.13 -7.38
CA LYS A 313 -21.66 -6.99 -6.29
C LYS A 313 -22.92 -6.39 -5.67
N PRO A 314 -24.13 -6.92 -5.93
CA PRO A 314 -25.37 -6.27 -5.49
C PRO A 314 -25.46 -6.16 -3.96
N SER A 315 -25.01 -7.18 -3.23
CA SER A 315 -25.06 -7.21 -1.76
C SER A 315 -24.18 -6.16 -1.05
N LYS A 316 -23.21 -5.58 -1.77
CA LYS A 316 -22.36 -4.50 -1.26
C LYS A 316 -22.60 -3.16 -1.94
N THR A 317 -23.31 -3.16 -3.06
CA THR A 317 -23.63 -1.93 -3.77
C THR A 317 -24.76 -1.22 -3.05
N ARG A 318 -24.52 0.01 -2.58
CA ARG A 318 -25.49 0.75 -1.76
C ARG A 318 -25.57 2.19 -2.23
N LEU A 319 -26.78 2.74 -2.17
CA LEU A 319 -27.02 4.15 -2.43
C LEU A 319 -27.22 4.87 -1.09
N SER A 320 -26.59 6.03 -0.94
CA SER A 320 -26.65 6.83 0.28
C SER A 320 -26.61 8.32 -0.04
N HIS A 321 -26.90 9.16 0.94
CA HIS A 321 -26.73 10.60 0.82
C HIS A 321 -25.79 11.13 1.91
N THR A 322 -24.92 12.08 1.57
CA THR A 322 -23.88 12.54 2.51
C THR A 322 -24.44 13.30 3.72
N LEU A 323 -25.60 13.97 3.57
CA LEU A 323 -26.17 14.86 4.60
C LEU A 323 -27.53 14.39 5.15
N LYS A 324 -28.34 13.75 4.31
CA LYS A 324 -29.74 13.43 4.58
C LYS A 324 -29.86 11.94 4.82
N GLU A 325 -30.85 11.54 5.60
CA GLU A 325 -31.18 10.13 5.73
C GLU A 325 -31.70 9.62 4.40
N TYR A 326 -31.14 8.50 3.96
CA TYR A 326 -31.50 7.82 2.74
C TYR A 326 -31.38 6.33 2.98
N GLN A 327 -32.48 5.60 2.80
CA GLN A 327 -32.56 4.15 3.08
C GLN A 327 -32.01 3.78 4.47
N GLY A 328 -32.42 4.54 5.50
CA GLY A 328 -32.03 4.33 6.90
C GLY A 328 -30.59 4.68 7.26
N ASN A 329 -29.82 5.30 6.34
CA ASN A 329 -28.42 5.64 6.55
C ASN A 329 -28.11 7.09 6.17
N VAL A 330 -27.16 7.71 6.87
CA VAL A 330 -26.61 9.03 6.54
C VAL A 330 -25.10 8.90 6.37
N GLY A 331 -24.59 9.30 5.21
CA GLY A 331 -23.20 9.09 4.84
C GLY A 331 -22.91 7.65 4.43
N PHE A 332 -21.62 7.34 4.23
CA PHE A 332 -21.15 6.04 3.77
C PHE A 332 -19.78 5.71 4.35
N ASN A 333 -19.38 4.44 4.25
CA ASN A 333 -18.06 3.97 4.66
C ASN A 333 -17.22 3.69 3.41
N PHE A 334 -15.96 4.14 3.40
CA PHE A 334 -15.04 3.86 2.30
C PHE A 334 -13.62 3.68 2.84
N LEU A 335 -12.96 2.56 2.49
CA LEU A 335 -11.58 2.25 2.89
C LEU A 335 -11.29 2.39 4.41
N GLY A 336 -12.30 2.09 5.24
CA GLY A 336 -12.20 2.17 6.70
C GLY A 336 -12.46 3.57 7.28
N PHE A 337 -12.96 4.52 6.49
CA PHE A 337 -13.37 5.86 6.90
C PHE A 337 -14.90 6.01 6.77
N THR A 338 -15.53 6.69 7.72
CA THR A 338 -16.92 7.12 7.60
C THR A 338 -16.96 8.56 7.08
N VAL A 339 -17.69 8.78 6.00
CA VAL A 339 -17.84 10.08 5.34
C VAL A 339 -19.27 10.57 5.54
N ARG A 340 -19.43 11.69 6.25
CA ARG A 340 -20.74 12.29 6.52
C ARG A 340 -20.69 13.80 6.58
N GLN A 341 -21.81 14.43 6.24
CA GLN A 341 -22.09 15.83 6.49
C GLN A 341 -23.11 15.98 7.60
N PHE A 342 -22.92 17.01 8.43
CA PHE A 342 -23.78 17.32 9.56
C PHE A 342 -24.38 18.70 9.36
N PRO A 343 -25.71 18.87 9.50
CA PRO A 343 -26.32 20.19 9.44
C PRO A 343 -25.77 21.05 10.58
N VAL A 344 -25.43 22.31 10.28
CA VAL A 344 -24.90 23.25 11.27
C VAL A 344 -25.48 24.65 11.04
N GLY A 345 -25.68 25.39 12.13
CA GLY A 345 -26.10 26.80 12.07
C GLY A 345 -25.04 27.71 11.45
N LYS A 346 -25.43 28.96 11.14
CA LYS A 346 -24.59 29.96 10.46
C LYS A 346 -23.23 30.17 11.13
N THR A 347 -23.18 30.15 12.47
CA THR A 347 -21.98 30.36 13.31
C THR A 347 -20.97 29.21 13.29
N HIS A 348 -21.41 28.02 12.86
CA HIS A 348 -20.57 26.80 12.83
C HIS A 348 -20.22 26.35 11.41
N THR A 349 -20.67 27.08 10.39
CA THR A 349 -20.16 26.95 9.02
C THR A 349 -18.76 27.57 8.94
N GLY A 350 -17.84 26.97 8.18
CA GLY A 350 -16.47 27.51 8.04
C GLY A 350 -16.47 28.95 7.49
N LYS A 351 -15.36 29.69 7.67
CA LYS A 351 -15.22 31.07 7.16
C LYS A 351 -15.57 31.11 5.66
N GLY A 352 -16.62 31.84 5.27
CA GLY A 352 -17.12 31.95 3.90
C GLY A 352 -18.66 31.95 3.82
N LYS A 353 -19.22 31.70 2.63
CA LYS A 353 -20.68 31.56 2.43
C LYS A 353 -21.19 30.35 3.23
N PRO A 354 -22.18 30.51 4.13
CA PRO A 354 -22.68 29.42 4.95
C PRO A 354 -23.22 28.27 4.07
N SER A 355 -22.54 27.12 4.10
CA SER A 355 -22.99 25.90 3.41
C SER A 355 -24.17 25.22 4.10
N GLY A 356 -24.47 25.59 5.35
CA GLY A 356 -25.49 24.96 6.20
C GLY A 356 -25.11 23.57 6.73
N PHE A 357 -23.90 23.08 6.41
CA PHE A 357 -23.39 21.79 6.89
C PHE A 357 -21.86 21.79 7.04
N LYS A 358 -21.36 20.86 7.85
CA LYS A 358 -19.92 20.57 8.01
C LYS A 358 -19.62 19.15 7.53
N THR A 359 -18.62 19.01 6.68
CA THR A 359 -18.11 17.69 6.23
C THR A 359 -17.14 17.15 7.27
N ILE A 360 -17.46 15.99 7.84
CA ILE A 360 -16.64 15.32 8.84
C ILE A 360 -16.36 13.90 8.35
N ILE A 361 -15.08 13.60 8.20
CA ILE A 361 -14.59 12.24 7.92
C ILE A 361 -13.94 11.73 9.20
N THR A 362 -14.32 10.55 9.66
CA THR A 362 -13.80 9.90 10.87
C THR A 362 -13.34 8.48 10.54
N PRO A 363 -12.57 7.83 11.42
CA PRO A 363 -12.41 6.37 11.36
C PRO A 363 -13.78 5.68 11.41
N SER A 364 -13.95 4.60 10.63
CA SER A 364 -15.16 3.78 10.67
C SER A 364 -15.36 3.12 12.03
N LYS A 365 -16.61 2.95 12.47
CA LYS A 365 -16.93 2.30 13.75
C LYS A 365 -16.37 0.87 13.78
N GLU A 366 -16.50 0.15 12.69
CA GLU A 366 -16.00 -1.21 12.52
C GLU A 366 -14.47 -1.25 12.56
N GLY A 367 -13.81 -0.24 11.99
CA GLY A 367 -12.35 -0.08 12.06
C GLY A 367 -11.84 0.15 13.47
N VAL A 368 -12.51 1.03 14.24
CA VAL A 368 -12.19 1.30 15.66
C VAL A 368 -12.41 0.05 16.50
N GLN A 369 -13.55 -0.63 16.34
CA GLN A 369 -13.85 -1.84 17.09
C GLN A 369 -12.83 -2.95 16.82
N ARG A 370 -12.48 -3.18 15.55
CA ARG A 370 -11.47 -4.18 15.17
C ARG A 370 -10.12 -3.89 15.82
N HIS A 371 -9.71 -2.62 15.82
CA HIS A 371 -8.47 -2.18 16.45
C HIS A 371 -8.47 -2.43 17.96
N LEU A 372 -9.54 -2.04 18.66
CA LEU A 372 -9.66 -2.30 20.10
C LEU A 372 -9.71 -3.80 20.42
N GLN A 373 -10.32 -4.62 19.57
CA GLN A 373 -10.31 -6.08 19.70
C GLN A 373 -8.92 -6.67 19.51
N GLU A 374 -8.12 -6.15 18.59
CA GLU A 374 -6.74 -6.57 18.40
C GLU A 374 -5.90 -6.30 19.66
N LEU A 375 -6.00 -5.09 20.21
CA LEU A 375 -5.34 -4.75 21.47
C LEU A 375 -5.83 -5.62 22.63
N ARG A 376 -7.13 -5.88 22.71
CA ARG A 376 -7.69 -6.80 23.71
C ARG A 376 -7.05 -8.18 23.61
N LYS A 377 -6.86 -8.72 22.40
CA LYS A 377 -6.20 -10.01 22.19
C LYS A 377 -4.74 -10.00 22.66
N ILE A 378 -4.00 -8.92 22.38
CA ILE A 378 -2.61 -8.74 22.87
C ILE A 378 -2.58 -8.72 24.41
N ILE A 379 -3.45 -7.93 25.02
CA ILE A 379 -3.58 -7.82 26.49
C ILE A 379 -3.98 -9.17 27.11
N GLN A 380 -4.87 -9.92 26.46
CA GLN A 380 -5.31 -11.24 26.93
C GLN A 380 -4.24 -12.31 26.80
N LYS A 381 -3.43 -12.31 25.75
CA LYS A 381 -2.34 -13.28 25.55
C LYS A 381 -1.14 -13.03 26.46
N SER A 382 -0.96 -11.79 26.90
CA SER A 382 0.20 -11.37 27.69
C SER A 382 0.07 -11.62 29.20
N GLN A 383 -0.75 -12.57 29.68
CA GLN A 383 -1.08 -12.68 31.13
C GLN A 383 0.14 -12.74 32.05
N SER A 384 1.15 -13.53 31.66
CA SER A 384 2.39 -13.74 32.41
C SER A 384 3.50 -12.74 32.07
N LEU A 385 3.33 -11.90 31.05
CA LEU A 385 4.42 -11.06 30.56
C LEU A 385 4.77 -9.92 31.54
N PRO A 386 6.05 -9.51 31.56
CA PRO A 386 6.49 -8.26 32.16
C PRO A 386 5.75 -7.05 31.59
N GLN A 387 5.79 -5.94 32.33
CA GLN A 387 5.13 -4.71 31.93
C GLN A 387 5.70 -4.13 30.63
N GLU A 388 7.03 -4.14 30.49
CA GLU A 388 7.77 -3.66 29.32
C GLU A 388 7.34 -4.38 28.03
N GLU A 389 7.35 -5.72 28.04
CA GLU A 389 6.92 -6.54 26.91
C GLU A 389 5.47 -6.26 26.46
N ILE A 390 4.59 -5.93 27.41
CA ILE A 390 3.22 -5.51 27.07
C ILE A 390 3.24 -4.18 26.32
N ILE A 391 4.06 -3.23 26.78
CA ILE A 391 4.22 -1.91 26.14
C ILE A 391 4.77 -2.07 24.73
N ASP A 392 5.80 -2.91 24.55
CA ASP A 392 6.45 -3.13 23.26
C ASP A 392 5.56 -3.81 22.23
N GLN A 393 4.65 -4.69 22.68
CA GLN A 393 3.66 -5.29 21.79
C GLN A 393 2.52 -4.32 21.42
N LEU A 394 2.12 -3.43 22.33
CA LEU A 394 1.02 -2.48 22.10
C LEU A 394 1.45 -1.29 21.24
N ASN A 395 2.58 -0.67 21.55
CA ASN A 395 3.00 0.61 20.98
C ASN A 395 3.07 0.63 19.44
N PRO A 396 3.64 -0.38 18.75
CA PRO A 396 3.65 -0.41 17.29
C PRO A 396 2.26 -0.44 16.66
N VAL A 397 1.33 -1.19 17.26
CA VAL A 397 -0.06 -1.33 16.80
C VAL A 397 -0.83 -0.02 17.01
N ILE A 398 -0.69 0.58 18.19
CA ILE A 398 -1.26 1.90 18.54
C ILE A 398 -0.78 2.97 17.56
N HIS A 399 0.54 3.09 17.42
CA HIS A 399 1.18 4.13 16.63
C HIS A 399 0.86 4.00 15.15
N GLY A 400 0.92 2.79 14.58
CA GLY A 400 0.57 2.55 13.18
C GLY A 400 -0.88 2.93 12.86
N TRP A 401 -1.82 2.53 13.72
CA TRP A 401 -3.23 2.87 13.54
C TRP A 401 -3.50 4.37 13.68
N ALA A 402 -2.89 5.01 14.67
CA ALA A 402 -3.00 6.45 14.87
C ALA A 402 -2.43 7.24 13.69
N LEU A 403 -1.24 6.88 13.18
CA LEU A 403 -0.65 7.50 11.99
C LEU A 403 -1.53 7.34 10.74
N TYR A 404 -2.19 6.19 10.59
CA TYR A 404 -3.12 5.98 9.48
C TYR A 404 -4.34 6.91 9.56
N TYR A 405 -4.91 7.10 10.76
CA TYR A 405 -6.14 7.88 10.94
C TYR A 405 -5.93 9.36 11.30
N ARG A 406 -4.70 9.84 11.53
CA ARG A 406 -4.43 11.25 11.88
C ARG A 406 -4.78 12.25 10.79
N THR A 407 -5.10 11.79 9.59
CA THR A 407 -5.43 12.64 8.43
C THR A 407 -6.84 13.20 8.45
N VAL A 408 -7.73 12.55 9.21
CA VAL A 408 -9.15 12.88 9.29
C VAL A 408 -9.50 13.42 10.68
N VAL A 409 -10.79 13.68 10.94
CA VAL A 409 -11.24 14.19 12.24
C VAL A 409 -11.29 13.00 13.23
N SER A 410 -10.15 12.69 13.83
CA SER A 410 -9.98 11.48 14.67
C SER A 410 -9.80 11.77 16.15
N ALA A 411 -9.65 13.04 16.57
CA ALA A 411 -9.31 13.39 17.95
C ALA A 411 -10.28 12.81 19.01
N LYS A 412 -11.59 12.85 18.74
CA LYS A 412 -12.60 12.27 19.65
C LYS A 412 -12.44 10.75 19.74
N GLN A 413 -12.31 10.07 18.60
CA GLN A 413 -12.12 8.62 18.53
C GLN A 413 -10.82 8.18 19.19
N PHE A 414 -9.74 8.97 19.05
CA PHE A 414 -8.46 8.76 19.71
C PHE A 414 -8.61 8.78 21.23
N ALA A 415 -9.27 9.81 21.78
CA ALA A 415 -9.56 9.87 23.21
C ALA A 415 -10.44 8.71 23.70
N THR A 416 -11.41 8.27 22.89
CA THR A 416 -12.20 7.06 23.19
C THR A 416 -11.31 5.81 23.23
N CYS A 417 -10.37 5.66 22.30
CA CYS A 417 -9.43 4.54 22.29
C CYS A 417 -8.50 4.56 23.53
N ASP A 418 -7.99 5.73 23.91
CA ASP A 418 -7.19 5.91 25.12
C ASP A 418 -7.98 5.44 26.37
N HIS A 419 -9.23 5.87 26.52
CA HIS A 419 -10.09 5.47 27.63
C HIS A 419 -10.31 3.95 27.68
N HIS A 420 -10.64 3.33 26.54
CA HIS A 420 -10.83 1.88 26.48
C HIS A 420 -9.55 1.11 26.79
N LEU A 421 -8.40 1.57 26.30
CA LEU A 421 -7.12 0.93 26.58
C LEU A 421 -6.80 0.98 28.08
N VAL A 422 -6.94 2.15 28.71
CA VAL A 422 -6.72 2.31 30.16
C VAL A 422 -7.66 1.38 30.93
N SER A 423 -8.93 1.29 30.55
CA SER A 423 -9.89 0.37 31.17
C SER A 423 -9.48 -1.10 31.03
N MET A 424 -9.02 -1.53 29.85
CA MET A 424 -8.56 -2.90 29.62
C MET A 424 -7.31 -3.24 30.43
N LEU A 425 -6.34 -2.34 30.47
CA LEU A 425 -5.11 -2.51 31.27
C LEU A 425 -5.42 -2.49 32.77
N TRP A 426 -6.32 -1.61 33.21
CA TRP A 426 -6.78 -1.56 34.60
C TRP A 426 -7.39 -2.89 35.03
N GLN A 427 -8.36 -3.41 34.27
CA GLN A 427 -8.97 -4.71 34.55
C GLN A 427 -7.95 -5.85 34.58
N LYS A 428 -6.95 -5.81 33.70
CA LYS A 428 -5.89 -6.82 33.70
C LYS A 428 -5.05 -6.74 34.98
N MET A 429 -4.58 -5.55 35.35
CA MET A 429 -3.70 -5.41 36.52
C MET A 429 -4.42 -5.66 37.84
N THR A 430 -5.70 -5.30 37.96
CA THR A 430 -6.50 -5.65 39.14
C THR A 430 -6.73 -7.15 39.26
N ARG A 431 -6.99 -7.86 38.14
CA ARG A 431 -7.08 -9.33 38.14
C ARG A 431 -5.74 -10.01 38.43
N LYS A 432 -4.61 -9.42 37.99
CA LYS A 432 -3.25 -9.93 38.29
C LYS A 432 -2.94 -9.86 39.79
N HIS A 433 -3.58 -8.95 40.54
CA HIS A 433 -3.32 -8.72 41.97
C HIS A 433 -4.61 -8.73 42.80
N PRO A 434 -5.28 -9.89 42.94
CA PRO A 434 -6.58 -9.97 43.62
C PRO A 434 -6.52 -9.60 45.11
N LYS A 435 -5.34 -9.72 45.74
CA LYS A 435 -5.10 -9.41 47.16
C LYS A 435 -4.61 -7.97 47.40
N LYS A 436 -4.50 -7.13 46.38
CA LYS A 436 -3.99 -5.75 46.51
C LYS A 436 -5.09 -4.74 46.17
N GLY A 437 -5.14 -3.64 46.93
CA GLY A 437 -6.12 -2.57 46.70
C GLY A 437 -5.83 -1.75 45.44
N ALA A 438 -6.87 -1.10 44.91
CA ALA A 438 -6.80 -0.27 43.71
C ALA A 438 -5.70 0.82 43.76
N ARG A 439 -5.50 1.46 44.92
CA ARG A 439 -4.45 2.49 45.09
C ARG A 439 -3.04 1.92 44.87
N TRP A 440 -2.77 0.71 45.35
CA TRP A 440 -1.50 0.03 45.15
C TRP A 440 -1.29 -0.31 43.67
N VAL A 441 -2.32 -0.84 43.02
CA VAL A 441 -2.28 -1.17 41.58
C VAL A 441 -1.99 0.09 40.75
N LYS A 442 -2.68 1.19 41.04
CA LYS A 442 -2.42 2.50 40.41
C LYS A 442 -0.96 2.92 40.62
N GLY A 443 -0.48 2.96 41.86
CA GLY A 443 0.88 3.41 42.17
C GLY A 443 1.98 2.54 41.57
N LYS A 444 1.73 1.24 41.37
CA LYS A 444 2.70 0.32 40.78
C LYS A 444 2.83 0.48 39.26
N TYR A 445 1.71 0.59 38.56
CA TYR A 445 1.67 0.44 37.10
C TYR A 445 1.38 1.73 36.33
N TRP A 446 0.78 2.73 36.98
CA TRP A 446 0.46 4.03 36.37
C TRP A 446 1.33 5.13 36.97
N ARG A 447 1.86 5.98 36.08
CA ARG A 447 2.75 7.08 36.41
C ARG A 447 2.22 8.39 35.83
N THR A 448 2.72 9.50 36.38
CA THR A 448 2.50 10.83 35.83
C THR A 448 3.55 11.12 34.78
N ILE A 449 3.14 11.21 33.52
CA ILE A 449 3.99 11.56 32.37
C ILE A 449 3.30 12.71 31.65
N GLU A 450 4.02 13.82 31.40
CA GLU A 450 3.47 15.02 30.74
C GLU A 450 2.15 15.51 31.36
N GLY A 451 2.07 15.54 32.69
CA GLY A 451 0.87 15.96 33.44
C GLY A 451 -0.28 14.93 33.47
N ASN A 452 -0.18 13.79 32.77
CA ASN A 452 -1.18 12.73 32.82
C ASN A 452 -0.83 11.67 33.86
N THR A 453 -1.63 11.61 34.92
CA THR A 453 -1.46 10.69 36.06
C THR A 453 -1.86 9.23 35.79
N TRP A 454 -2.47 8.96 34.63
CA TRP A 454 -2.95 7.64 34.21
C TRP A 454 -2.18 7.10 33.00
N THR A 455 -0.86 7.20 33.03
CA THR A 455 0.00 6.64 31.97
C THR A 455 0.57 5.29 32.41
N TYR A 456 0.26 4.21 31.67
CA TYR A 456 0.81 2.87 31.95
C TYR A 456 2.29 2.83 31.55
N ALA A 457 3.19 2.71 32.52
CA ALA A 457 4.63 2.91 32.32
C ALA A 457 5.47 2.13 33.34
N THR A 458 6.66 1.71 32.94
CA THR A 458 7.62 1.05 33.85
C THR A 458 8.22 2.08 34.83
N PRO A 459 8.87 1.62 35.92
CA PRO A 459 9.61 2.50 36.82
C PRO A 459 10.90 3.07 36.21
N GLU A 460 11.42 2.47 35.13
CA GLU A 460 12.79 2.66 34.62
C GLU A 460 12.97 3.90 33.74
N GLY A 461 11.91 4.68 33.47
CA GLY A 461 12.04 6.01 32.87
C GLY A 461 10.83 6.47 32.06
N PRO A 462 10.81 7.74 31.61
CA PRO A 462 9.70 8.33 30.86
C PRO A 462 9.53 7.73 29.45
N GLU A 463 10.50 6.97 28.93
CA GLU A 463 10.46 6.46 27.54
C GLU A 463 9.73 5.11 27.40
N GLN A 464 9.63 4.32 28.47
CA GLN A 464 8.93 3.02 28.47
C GLN A 464 7.50 3.16 28.98
N HIS A 465 6.65 3.76 28.14
CA HIS A 465 5.24 3.92 28.43
C HIS A 465 4.36 3.62 27.23
N VAL A 466 3.08 3.33 27.49
CA VAL A 466 2.11 3.11 26.41
C VAL A 466 1.76 4.43 25.74
N LEU A 467 1.93 4.46 24.42
CA LEU A 467 1.58 5.61 23.60
C LEU A 467 0.08 5.92 23.67
N ARG A 468 -0.24 7.20 23.59
CA ARG A 468 -1.62 7.69 23.53
C ARG A 468 -1.99 8.07 22.10
N TRP A 469 -3.17 7.67 21.65
CA TRP A 469 -3.67 8.10 20.35
C TRP A 469 -3.87 9.62 20.32
N HIS A 470 -4.45 10.17 21.39
CA HIS A 470 -4.71 11.60 21.53
C HIS A 470 -3.45 12.48 21.41
N ALA A 471 -2.28 11.96 21.80
CA ALA A 471 -1.02 12.69 21.72
C ALA A 471 -0.52 12.87 20.27
N ILE A 472 -1.05 12.10 19.31
CA ILE A 472 -0.63 12.16 17.91
C ILE A 472 -1.39 13.31 17.21
N PRO A 473 -0.67 14.35 16.75
CA PRO A 473 -1.34 15.53 16.19
C PRO A 473 -2.00 15.20 14.85
N ILE A 474 -3.21 15.73 14.66
CA ILE A 474 -3.93 15.63 13.39
C ILE A 474 -3.16 16.40 12.32
N GLN A 475 -2.83 15.72 11.21
CA GLN A 475 -2.11 16.30 10.08
C GLN A 475 -2.84 15.97 8.79
N ARG A 476 -3.33 17.01 8.09
CA ARG A 476 -4.10 16.82 6.87
C ARG A 476 -3.22 16.29 5.74
N HIS A 477 -3.73 15.27 5.06
CA HIS A 477 -3.11 14.74 3.85
C HIS A 477 -3.42 15.63 2.65
N THR A 478 -2.41 15.91 1.83
CA THR A 478 -2.59 16.62 0.57
C THR A 478 -2.65 15.61 -0.57
N LYS A 479 -3.75 15.60 -1.33
CA LYS A 479 -4.00 14.70 -2.47
C LYS A 479 -2.97 14.88 -3.61
N VAL A 480 -2.70 13.81 -4.35
CA VAL A 480 -1.90 13.85 -5.61
C VAL A 480 -2.49 14.85 -6.60
N LYS A 481 -1.62 15.65 -7.23
CA LYS A 481 -2.02 16.62 -8.25
C LYS A 481 -2.32 15.92 -9.57
N GLY A 482 -3.58 15.96 -10.02
CA GLY A 482 -4.00 15.48 -11.34
C GLY A 482 -3.46 14.07 -11.67
N LYS A 483 -2.80 13.97 -12.83
CA LYS A 483 -2.18 12.73 -13.34
C LYS A 483 -0.68 12.59 -12.98
N ALA A 484 -0.16 13.35 -12.02
CA ALA A 484 1.25 13.23 -11.62
C ALA A 484 1.60 11.77 -11.26
N SER A 485 2.83 11.36 -11.61
CA SER A 485 3.35 10.00 -11.42
C SER A 485 4.83 10.04 -11.02
N PRO A 486 5.35 9.11 -10.20
CA PRO A 486 6.79 9.04 -9.89
C PRO A 486 7.73 8.93 -11.12
N PHE A 487 7.18 8.56 -12.29
CA PHE A 487 7.91 8.48 -13.55
C PHE A 487 7.97 9.80 -14.35
N ASP A 488 7.27 10.86 -13.92
CA ASP A 488 7.28 12.18 -14.58
C ASP A 488 8.64 12.90 -14.50
N GLY A 489 9.46 12.52 -13.52
CA GLY A 489 10.77 13.11 -13.26
C GLY A 489 10.76 14.30 -12.30
N ASN A 490 9.61 14.64 -11.71
CA ASN A 490 9.47 15.66 -10.68
C ASN A 490 9.88 15.09 -9.30
N LEU A 491 11.16 14.75 -9.19
CA LEU A 491 11.71 14.10 -8.00
C LEU A 491 11.48 14.93 -6.73
N LEU A 492 11.57 16.27 -6.81
CA LEU A 492 11.33 17.17 -5.68
C LEU A 492 9.90 17.08 -5.14
N TYR A 493 8.90 17.00 -6.01
CA TYR A 493 7.51 16.81 -5.61
C TYR A 493 7.32 15.50 -4.84
N TRP A 494 7.87 14.41 -5.36
CA TRP A 494 7.74 13.08 -4.76
C TRP A 494 8.51 12.95 -3.44
N THR A 495 9.72 13.50 -3.35
CA THR A 495 10.49 13.55 -2.11
C THR A 495 9.79 14.36 -1.03
N LYS A 496 9.23 15.54 -1.38
CA LYS A 496 8.46 16.35 -0.43
C LYS A 496 7.24 15.60 0.09
N ARG A 497 6.52 14.88 -0.79
CA ARG A 497 5.33 14.12 -0.39
C ARG A 497 5.67 12.93 0.48
N LEU A 498 6.76 12.21 0.22
CA LEU A 498 7.21 11.14 1.09
C LEU A 498 7.49 11.65 2.52
N LYS A 499 8.15 12.80 2.63
CA LYS A 499 8.42 13.46 3.91
C LYS A 499 7.12 13.86 4.63
N ASP A 500 6.19 14.47 3.89
CA ASP A 500 4.92 14.97 4.43
C ASP A 500 3.84 13.86 4.55
N HIS A 501 4.17 12.61 4.21
CA HIS A 501 3.23 11.51 4.18
C HIS A 501 2.76 11.14 5.61
N PRO A 502 1.48 10.87 5.84
CA PRO A 502 0.92 10.63 7.18
C PRO A 502 1.55 9.45 7.94
N LEU A 503 1.96 8.41 7.21
CA LEU A 503 2.60 7.22 7.78
C LEU A 503 4.11 7.39 8.03
N THR A 504 4.70 8.50 7.58
CA THR A 504 6.10 8.80 7.84
C THR A 504 6.25 9.21 9.30
N LYS A 505 6.98 8.39 10.07
CA LYS A 505 7.28 8.68 11.48
C LYS A 505 7.96 10.05 11.59
N THR A 506 7.70 10.79 12.67
CA THR A 506 8.26 12.14 12.88
C THR A 506 9.78 12.17 12.73
N THR A 507 10.49 11.19 13.31
CA THR A 507 11.94 11.04 13.18
C THR A 507 12.35 10.81 11.73
N LEU A 508 11.67 9.90 11.02
CA LEU A 508 11.94 9.63 9.61
C LEU A 508 11.74 10.88 8.75
N GLY A 509 10.67 11.64 8.97
CA GLY A 509 10.41 12.90 8.24
C GLY A 509 11.55 13.91 8.43
N LYS A 510 12.06 14.06 9.66
CA LYS A 510 13.23 14.91 9.94
C LYS A 510 14.49 14.41 9.23
N LEU A 511 14.73 13.09 9.23
CA LEU A 511 15.88 12.49 8.54
C LEU A 511 15.78 12.65 7.02
N LEU A 512 14.60 12.44 6.43
CA LEU A 512 14.34 12.68 5.01
C LEU A 512 14.60 14.15 4.65
N GLN A 513 14.27 15.10 5.51
CA GLN A 513 14.63 16.50 5.29
C GLN A 513 16.15 16.73 5.35
N LYS A 514 16.82 16.25 6.41
CA LYS A 514 18.28 16.37 6.60
C LYS A 514 19.06 15.75 5.44
N GLN A 515 18.59 14.61 4.92
CA GLN A 515 19.24 13.86 3.83
C GLN A 515 18.71 14.22 2.44
N GLN A 516 17.85 15.25 2.32
CA GLN A 516 17.24 15.66 1.05
C GLN A 516 16.52 14.51 0.31
N GLY A 517 15.91 13.61 1.08
CA GLY A 517 15.21 12.42 0.60
C GLY A 517 16.10 11.33 0.05
N LYS A 518 17.42 11.41 0.25
CA LYS A 518 18.37 10.39 -0.20
C LYS A 518 18.69 9.41 0.92
N CYS A 519 18.91 8.16 0.56
CA CYS A 519 19.53 7.18 1.45
C CYS A 519 20.96 7.60 1.77
N ARG A 520 21.37 7.50 3.05
CA ARG A 520 22.73 7.89 3.47
C ARG A 520 23.82 6.97 2.88
N TRP A 521 23.48 5.72 2.57
CA TRP A 521 24.41 4.72 2.05
C TRP A 521 24.52 4.72 0.53
N CYS A 522 23.41 4.52 -0.19
CA CYS A 522 23.43 4.41 -1.65
C CYS A 522 23.22 5.75 -2.37
N GLU A 523 22.89 6.82 -1.64
CA GLU A 523 22.61 8.18 -2.15
C GLU A 523 21.49 8.26 -3.21
N LEU A 524 20.68 7.21 -3.35
CA LEU A 524 19.48 7.23 -4.17
C LEU A 524 18.34 7.90 -3.42
N LEU A 525 17.45 8.55 -4.16
CA LEU A 525 16.21 9.08 -3.60
C LEU A 525 15.29 7.94 -3.19
N PHE A 526 14.70 8.08 -2.00
CA PHE A 526 13.62 7.22 -1.55
C PHE A 526 12.37 7.43 -2.41
N ARG A 527 11.72 6.32 -2.73
CA ARG A 527 10.41 6.23 -3.37
C ARG A 527 9.39 5.78 -2.35
N GLU A 528 8.12 6.00 -2.64
CA GLU A 528 7.02 5.67 -1.71
C GLU A 528 6.87 4.16 -1.47
N GLU A 529 7.32 3.32 -2.41
CA GLU A 529 7.32 1.86 -2.25
C GLU A 529 8.55 1.32 -1.50
N ASP A 530 9.53 2.17 -1.21
CA ASP A 530 10.76 1.73 -0.56
C ASP A 530 10.51 1.43 0.91
N LEU A 531 11.09 0.32 1.39
CA LEU A 531 11.20 0.06 2.81
C LEU A 531 12.36 0.88 3.36
N ILE A 532 12.06 1.79 4.29
CA ILE A 532 13.03 2.72 4.87
C ILE A 532 13.23 2.36 6.33
N GLU A 533 14.47 2.07 6.71
CA GLU A 533 14.89 1.81 8.08
C GLU A 533 15.65 3.03 8.62
N ILE A 534 15.53 3.26 9.93
CA ILE A 534 16.34 4.25 10.65
C ILE A 534 17.47 3.49 11.32
N ASP A 535 18.69 3.97 11.13
CA ASP A 535 19.91 3.37 11.65
C ASP A 535 20.76 4.41 12.40
N HIS A 536 21.63 3.94 13.28
CA HIS A 536 22.59 4.79 13.99
C HIS A 536 23.86 4.97 13.16
N ILE A 537 24.46 6.16 13.15
CA ILE A 537 25.73 6.41 12.45
C ILE A 537 26.85 5.75 13.23
N THR A 538 26.95 6.01 14.52
CA THR A 538 27.74 5.23 15.47
C THR A 538 26.81 4.21 16.14
N PRO A 539 27.08 2.90 16.03
CA PRO A 539 26.31 1.86 16.69
C PRO A 539 26.20 2.08 18.21
N LYS A 540 25.10 1.62 18.82
CA LYS A 540 24.93 1.67 20.28
C LYS A 540 26.00 0.89 21.04
N SER A 541 26.46 -0.22 20.47
CA SER A 541 27.54 -1.03 21.03
C SER A 541 28.85 -0.26 21.17
N GLU A 542 29.05 0.76 20.33
CA GLU A 542 30.22 1.65 20.34
C GLU A 542 29.94 2.98 21.09
N GLY A 543 28.88 3.02 21.90
CA GLY A 543 28.51 4.21 22.68
C GLY A 543 27.73 5.29 21.90
N GLY A 544 27.20 4.97 20.72
CA GLY A 544 26.37 5.89 19.94
C GLY A 544 25.04 6.24 20.64
N GLY A 545 24.73 7.54 20.70
CA GLY A 545 23.51 8.05 21.35
C GLY A 545 22.25 8.02 20.48
N GLU A 546 21.09 8.36 21.07
CA GLU A 546 19.75 8.35 20.45
C GLU A 546 19.35 9.66 19.75
N GLU A 547 20.21 10.66 19.77
CA GLU A 547 20.00 11.95 19.16
C GLU A 547 19.84 11.88 17.64
N LEU A 548 19.09 12.84 17.08
CA LEU A 548 18.85 12.90 15.63
C LEU A 548 20.16 13.11 14.83
N SER A 549 21.21 13.68 15.43
CA SER A 549 22.52 13.82 14.78
C SER A 549 23.14 12.46 14.47
N ASN A 550 22.99 11.49 15.37
CA ASN A 550 23.50 10.12 15.23
C ASN A 550 22.54 9.17 14.48
N LYS A 551 21.43 9.67 13.92
CA LYS A 551 20.49 8.85 13.15
C LYS A 551 20.58 9.14 11.66
N CYS A 552 20.36 8.11 10.86
CA CYS A 552 20.23 8.21 9.41
C CYS A 552 19.11 7.31 8.87
N ALA A 553 18.54 7.70 7.72
CA ALA A 553 17.56 6.89 7.00
C ALA A 553 18.26 6.11 5.87
N LEU A 554 18.01 4.81 5.82
CA LEU A 554 18.57 3.88 4.85
C LEU A 554 17.47 3.10 4.15
N HIS A 555 17.70 2.72 2.89
CA HIS A 555 16.90 1.64 2.30
C HIS A 555 17.12 0.37 3.12
N ARG A 556 16.08 -0.44 3.32
CA ARG A 556 16.20 -1.69 4.09
C ARG A 556 17.35 -2.58 3.61
N HIS A 557 17.53 -2.70 2.29
CA HIS A 557 18.65 -3.47 1.75
C HIS A 557 20.02 -2.83 2.01
N CYS A 558 20.10 -1.50 2.15
CA CYS A 558 21.34 -0.79 2.48
C CYS A 558 21.66 -0.97 3.96
N HIS A 559 20.63 -0.93 4.81
CA HIS A 559 20.73 -1.27 6.22
C HIS A 559 21.25 -2.69 6.39
N ASP A 560 20.60 -3.68 5.76
CA ASP A 560 21.03 -5.09 5.83
C ASP A 560 22.50 -5.26 5.38
N GLN A 561 22.94 -4.60 4.30
CA GLN A 561 24.33 -4.64 3.82
C GLN A 561 25.33 -4.02 4.80
N ARG A 562 24.94 -2.93 5.45
CA ARG A 562 25.78 -2.23 6.41
C ARG A 562 26.02 -3.06 7.67
N HIS A 563 24.98 -3.71 8.19
CA HIS A 563 25.11 -4.60 9.36
C HIS A 563 26.05 -5.78 9.08
N VAL A 564 25.94 -6.41 7.91
CA VAL A 564 26.86 -7.48 7.51
C VAL A 564 28.32 -7.01 7.49
N LYS A 565 28.59 -5.81 6.96
CA LYS A 565 29.96 -5.26 6.96
C LYS A 565 30.49 -4.99 8.37
N HIS A 566 29.67 -4.42 9.25
CA HIS A 566 30.09 -4.18 10.64
C HIS A 566 30.36 -5.50 11.38
N GLU A 567 29.56 -6.54 11.15
CA GLU A 567 29.81 -7.88 11.73
C GLU A 567 31.13 -8.47 11.22
N GLU A 568 31.43 -8.34 9.92
CA GLU A 568 32.70 -8.80 9.33
C GLU A 568 33.91 -8.04 9.90
N GLU A 569 33.81 -6.72 10.08
CA GLU A 569 34.87 -5.89 10.68
C GLU A 569 35.11 -6.27 12.15
N CYS A 570 34.06 -6.44 12.96
CA CYS A 570 34.18 -6.85 14.37
C CYS A 570 34.71 -8.28 14.59
N ILE A 571 34.53 -9.18 13.62
CA ILE A 571 35.10 -10.54 13.68
C ILE A 571 36.60 -10.52 13.37
N ASN A 572 37.05 -9.61 12.51
CA ASN A 572 38.45 -9.48 12.12
C ASN A 572 39.30 -8.67 13.12
N ASP A 573 38.66 -7.92 14.03
CA ASP A 573 39.31 -7.15 15.10
C ASP A 573 39.43 -7.92 16.44
N ASN A 574 38.97 -9.18 16.49
CA ASN A 574 39.19 -10.14 17.60
C ASN A 574 40.14 -11.26 17.17
#